data_AF-A0A957Z118-F1
#
_entry.id   AF-A0A957Z118-F1
#
_cell.length_a   1.000
_cell.length_b   1.000
_cell.length_c   1.000
_cell.angle_alpha   90.00
_cell.angle_beta   90.00
_cell.angle_gamma   90.00
#
_symmetry.space_group_name_H-M   'P 1'
#
loop_
_entity.id
_entity.type
_entity.pdbx_description
1 polymer ?
#
loop_
_entity_poly.entity_id
_entity_poly.type
_entity_poly.pdbx_seq_one_letter_code
_entity_poly.pdbx_strand_id
1 'polypeptide(L)'
;MNLKLKRLVRTQNSEQYALFDLSQLDAQQQPMTIGKLDLHYTGEGIYGTILLWDELSRRLRPNQRQKFIHALLEEISAPMGVPNEYVIEFFTPSLDQYELFHNLALDEDDAPVDDLPADSGQSATPADPVTDAGQDGAQRSSPTGNPGL
;
A
#
# COMPACT_ATOMS: atom_id res chain seq x y z
N MET A 1 -24.38 5.85 4.32
CA MET A 1 -24.03 5.62 5.73
C MET A 1 -24.31 6.92 6.46
N ASN A 2 -24.98 6.90 7.60
CA ASN A 2 -25.24 8.09 8.39
C ASN A 2 -24.34 8.05 9.63
N LEU A 3 -23.13 8.57 9.50
CA LEU A 3 -22.08 8.38 10.49
C LEU A 3 -22.22 9.35 11.66
N LYS A 4 -22.07 8.83 12.88
CA LYS A 4 -21.92 9.62 14.09
C LYS A 4 -20.65 9.21 14.82
N LEU A 5 -19.83 10.20 15.16
CA LEU A 5 -18.66 10.01 15.99
C LEU A 5 -19.01 10.35 17.44
N LYS A 6 -18.66 9.47 18.37
CA LYS A 6 -18.72 9.75 19.80
C LYS A 6 -17.31 9.72 20.36
N ARG A 7 -16.83 10.86 20.84
CA ARG A 7 -15.54 10.93 21.55
C ARG A 7 -15.63 10.13 22.85
N LEU A 8 -14.70 9.20 23.03
CA LEU A 8 -14.55 8.39 24.24
C LEU A 8 -13.50 8.96 25.17
N VAL A 9 -12.35 9.36 24.62
CA VAL A 9 -11.20 9.87 25.37
C VAL A 9 -10.63 11.10 24.66
N ARG A 10 -10.16 12.08 25.44
CA ARG A 10 -9.34 13.20 24.99
C ARG A 10 -8.22 13.45 25.98
N THR A 11 -7.00 13.50 25.47
CA THR A 11 -5.84 14.02 26.19
C THR A 11 -5.29 15.23 25.43
N GLN A 12 -4.17 15.78 25.88
CA GLN A 12 -3.46 16.82 25.13
C GLN A 12 -2.93 16.31 23.78
N ASN A 13 -2.58 15.01 23.70
CA ASN A 13 -1.86 14.44 22.56
C ASN A 13 -2.60 13.30 21.86
N SER A 14 -3.79 12.93 22.33
CA SER A 14 -4.54 11.81 21.73
C SER A 14 -6.05 12.00 21.84
N GLU A 15 -6.78 11.44 20.88
CA GLU A 15 -8.22 11.32 20.92
C GLU A 15 -8.66 9.91 20.51
N GLN A 16 -9.78 9.46 21.06
CA GLN A 16 -10.41 8.20 20.68
C GLN A 16 -11.89 8.42 20.41
N TYR A 17 -12.37 7.85 19.31
CA TYR A 17 -13.77 7.93 18.89
C TYR A 17 -14.35 6.54 18.67
N ALA A 18 -15.58 6.33 19.14
CA ALA A 18 -16.44 5.27 18.65
C ALA A 18 -17.21 5.77 17.43
N LEU A 19 -17.25 4.94 16.39
CA LEU A 19 -17.94 5.21 15.12
C LEU A 19 -19.30 4.52 15.13
N PHE A 20 -20.37 5.22 14.82
CA PHE A 20 -21.74 4.68 14.78
C PHE A 20 -22.37 4.90 13.41
N ASP A 21 -23.00 3.90 12.84
CA ASP A 21 -23.90 4.10 11.69
C ASP A 21 -25.33 4.24 12.21
N LEU A 22 -25.84 5.47 12.20
CA LEU A 22 -27.21 5.78 12.63
C LEU A 22 -28.28 5.16 11.73
N SER A 23 -27.91 4.70 10.53
CA SER A 23 -28.83 3.98 9.64
C SER A 23 -28.98 2.51 10.01
N GLN A 24 -28.12 1.95 10.87
CA GLN A 24 -28.17 0.54 11.30
C GLN A 24 -28.43 0.48 12.80
N LEU A 25 -29.54 -0.17 13.16
CA LEU A 25 -29.97 -0.31 14.55
C LEU A 25 -29.83 -1.76 15.01
N ASP A 26 -29.42 -1.95 16.26
CA ASP A 26 -29.40 -3.26 16.91
C ASP A 26 -30.82 -3.69 17.34
N ALA A 27 -30.91 -4.87 18.00
CA ALA A 27 -32.16 -5.41 18.51
C ALA A 27 -32.85 -4.51 19.55
N GLN A 28 -32.13 -3.57 20.15
CA GLN A 28 -32.62 -2.59 21.12
C GLN A 28 -32.89 -1.22 20.48
N GLN A 29 -32.91 -1.14 19.15
CA GLN A 29 -33.08 0.07 18.35
C GLN A 29 -32.01 1.15 18.63
N GLN A 30 -30.83 0.74 19.12
CA GLN A 30 -29.71 1.65 19.29
C GLN A 30 -28.83 1.62 18.04
N PRO A 31 -28.25 2.76 17.63
CA PRO A 31 -27.26 2.78 16.57
C PRO A 31 -26.14 1.79 16.86
N MET A 32 -25.89 0.90 15.92
CA MET A 32 -24.76 0.00 16.03
C MET A 32 -23.48 0.81 15.96
N THR A 33 -22.59 0.62 16.94
CA THR A 33 -21.21 1.00 16.73
C THR A 33 -20.70 0.14 15.55
N ILE A 34 -19.79 0.68 14.75
CA ILE A 34 -19.24 0.04 13.56
C ILE A 34 -17.72 -0.02 13.58
N GLY A 35 -17.10 0.61 14.57
CA GLY A 35 -15.66 0.66 14.69
C GLY A 35 -15.17 1.68 15.72
N LYS A 36 -13.86 1.84 15.74
CA LYS A 36 -13.12 2.77 16.58
C LYS A 36 -12.08 3.50 15.75
N LEU A 37 -11.82 4.74 16.12
CA LEU A 37 -10.71 5.52 15.61
C LEU A 37 -9.86 6.00 16.79
N ASP A 38 -8.57 5.72 16.73
CA ASP A 38 -7.56 6.28 17.62
C ASP A 38 -6.74 7.32 16.85
N LEU A 39 -6.49 8.48 17.46
CA LEU A 39 -5.69 9.57 16.91
C LEU A 39 -4.61 9.99 17.91
N HIS A 40 -3.43 10.30 17.38
CA HIS A 40 -2.26 10.78 18.09
C HIS A 40 -1.72 12.03 17.39
N TYR A 41 -1.64 13.13 18.13
CA TYR A 41 -1.16 14.41 17.67
C TYR A 41 0.32 14.56 18.04
N THR A 42 1.18 14.80 17.06
CA THR A 42 2.60 15.10 17.26
C THR A 42 2.94 16.47 16.66
N GLY A 43 4.20 16.90 16.81
CA GLY A 43 4.68 18.12 16.13
C GLY A 43 4.88 17.93 14.62
N GLU A 44 4.90 16.69 14.14
CA GLU A 44 5.16 16.34 12.74
C GLU A 44 3.87 16.06 11.97
N GLY A 45 2.80 15.63 12.65
CA GLY A 45 1.54 15.33 11.99
C GLY A 45 0.59 14.56 12.90
N ILE A 46 -0.40 13.92 12.26
CA ILE A 46 -1.41 13.13 12.95
C ILE A 46 -1.30 11.68 12.53
N TYR A 47 -1.10 10.84 13.53
CA TYR A 47 -1.05 9.40 13.36
C TYR A 47 -2.33 8.79 13.90
N GLY A 48 -2.92 7.85 13.16
CA GLY A 48 -4.16 7.24 13.60
C GLY A 48 -4.33 5.80 13.16
N THR A 49 -5.25 5.12 13.83
CA THR A 49 -5.64 3.75 13.50
C THR A 49 -7.15 3.67 13.43
N ILE A 50 -7.67 3.17 12.31
CA ILE A 50 -9.10 2.89 12.15
C ILE A 50 -9.32 1.38 12.24
N LEU A 51 -10.17 0.98 13.17
CA LEU A 51 -10.62 -0.40 13.34
C LEU A 51 -12.13 -0.46 13.04
N LEU A 52 -12.53 -1.11 11.95
CA LEU A 52 -13.93 -1.37 11.65
C LEU A 52 -14.32 -2.78 12.07
N TRP A 53 -15.54 -3.00 12.55
CA TRP A 53 -16.00 -4.34 12.90
C TRP A 53 -16.35 -5.20 11.69
N ASP A 54 -16.35 -6.52 11.92
CA ASP A 54 -16.28 -7.55 10.89
C ASP A 54 -17.45 -7.46 9.91
N GLU A 55 -18.66 -7.30 10.45
CA GLU A 55 -19.88 -7.19 9.65
C GLU A 55 -19.87 -6.00 8.68
N LEU A 56 -19.28 -4.86 9.08
CA LEU A 56 -19.18 -3.71 8.19
C LEU A 56 -17.99 -3.85 7.23
N SER A 57 -16.85 -4.32 7.72
CA SER A 57 -15.63 -4.50 6.89
C SER A 57 -15.89 -5.41 5.69
N ARG A 58 -16.69 -6.48 5.86
CA ARG A 58 -17.05 -7.41 4.78
C ARG A 58 -18.07 -6.85 3.78
N ARG A 59 -18.89 -5.89 4.20
CA ARG A 59 -19.92 -5.26 3.34
C ARG A 59 -19.36 -4.15 2.46
N LEU A 60 -18.27 -3.50 2.89
CA LEU A 60 -17.65 -2.41 2.15
C LEU A 60 -16.72 -2.96 1.06
N ARG A 61 -17.10 -2.76 -0.21
CA ARG A 61 -16.19 -3.00 -1.34
C ARG A 61 -14.99 -2.04 -1.26
N PRO A 62 -13.81 -2.37 -1.79
CA PRO A 62 -12.60 -1.54 -1.64
C PRO A 62 -12.80 -0.07 -2.01
N ASN A 63 -13.44 0.20 -3.14
CA ASN A 63 -13.71 1.56 -3.61
C ASN A 63 -14.70 2.33 -2.70
N GLN A 64 -15.64 1.62 -2.05
CA GLN A 64 -16.57 2.21 -1.07
C GLN A 64 -15.87 2.45 0.27
N ARG A 65 -14.98 1.54 0.68
CA ARG A 65 -14.13 1.68 1.88
C ARG A 65 -13.22 2.90 1.76
N GLN A 66 -12.52 3.06 0.64
CA GLN A 66 -11.65 4.21 0.40
C GLN A 66 -12.43 5.53 0.48
N LYS A 67 -13.58 5.63 -0.21
CA LYS A 67 -14.45 6.82 -0.15
C LYS A 67 -14.96 7.10 1.27
N PHE A 68 -15.32 6.05 2.01
CA PHE A 68 -15.76 6.16 3.39
C PHE A 68 -14.65 6.71 4.28
N ILE A 69 -13.43 6.15 4.19
CA ILE A 69 -12.29 6.59 4.99
C ILE A 69 -11.95 8.04 4.65
N HIS A 70 -11.82 8.41 3.38
CA HIS A 70 -11.54 9.81 3.02
C HIS A 70 -12.60 10.79 3.54
N ALA A 71 -13.89 10.46 3.40
CA ALA A 71 -14.96 11.31 3.93
C ALA A 71 -14.91 11.43 5.47
N LEU A 72 -14.54 10.35 6.16
CA LEU A 72 -14.32 10.38 7.62
C LEU A 72 -13.15 11.30 7.99
N LEU A 73 -12.04 11.22 7.26
CA LEU A 73 -10.88 12.06 7.51
C LEU A 73 -11.15 13.52 7.20
N GLU A 74 -11.91 13.80 6.14
CA GLU A 74 -12.38 15.15 5.80
C GLU A 74 -13.25 15.74 6.91
N GLU A 75 -14.18 14.96 7.46
CA GLU A 75 -15.07 15.42 8.54
C GLU A 75 -14.32 15.70 9.86
N ILE A 76 -13.26 14.94 10.15
CA ILE A 76 -12.44 15.15 11.35
C ILE A 76 -11.45 16.31 11.17
N SER A 77 -11.02 16.57 9.92
CA SER A 77 -10.08 17.64 9.60
C SER A 77 -10.74 19.00 9.39
N ALA A 78 -11.97 19.03 8.88
CA ALA A 78 -12.79 20.24 8.85
C ALA A 78 -13.50 20.46 10.21
N PRO A 79 -14.18 21.58 10.43
CA PRO A 79 -13.76 22.83 11.09
C PRO A 79 -13.19 22.75 12.53
N MET A 80 -12.75 21.60 13.04
CA MET A 80 -12.09 21.47 14.35
C MET A 80 -10.61 21.89 14.36
N GLY A 81 -10.14 22.58 13.31
CA GLY A 81 -8.83 23.25 13.28
C GLY A 81 -7.65 22.33 12.94
N VAL A 82 -7.86 21.31 12.10
CA VAL A 82 -6.79 20.39 11.71
C VAL A 82 -6.57 20.44 10.20
N PRO A 83 -5.51 21.13 9.76
CA PRO A 83 -4.72 20.58 8.67
C PRO A 83 -3.22 20.64 8.98
N ASN A 84 -2.61 19.46 8.97
CA ASN A 84 -1.24 19.17 8.53
C ASN A 84 -1.18 17.65 8.48
N GLU A 85 -0.76 17.11 7.33
CA GLU A 85 -0.13 15.81 7.19
C GLU A 85 -0.62 14.67 8.14
N TYR A 86 -1.43 13.76 7.61
CA TYR A 86 -1.91 12.57 8.29
C TYR A 86 -1.32 11.30 7.69
N VAL A 87 -1.14 10.30 8.55
CA VAL A 87 -0.84 8.92 8.19
C VAL A 87 -1.72 8.02 9.05
N ILE A 88 -2.57 7.21 8.40
CA ILE A 88 -3.59 6.40 9.08
C ILE A 88 -3.56 4.98 8.57
N GLU A 89 -3.41 4.05 9.50
CA GLU A 89 -3.40 2.63 9.22
C GLU A 89 -4.81 2.05 9.37
N PHE A 90 -5.21 1.27 8.37
CA PHE A 90 -6.46 0.53 8.34
C PHE A 90 -6.17 -0.98 8.40
N PHE A 91 -6.91 -1.68 9.26
CA PHE A 91 -6.88 -3.13 9.37
C PHE A 91 -8.29 -3.72 9.28
N THR A 92 -8.43 -4.85 8.59
CA THR A 92 -9.61 -5.69 8.76
C THR A 92 -9.59 -6.40 10.12
N PRO A 93 -10.75 -6.79 10.67
CA PRO A 93 -10.83 -7.56 11.92
C PRO A 93 -10.08 -8.89 11.90
N SER A 94 -10.03 -9.54 10.75
CA SER A 94 -9.23 -10.76 10.52
C SER A 94 -7.73 -10.50 10.45
N LEU A 95 -7.31 -9.23 10.42
CA LEU A 95 -5.92 -8.78 10.26
C LEU A 95 -5.24 -9.26 8.96
N ASP A 96 -6.05 -9.69 8.00
CA ASP A 96 -5.61 -10.20 6.69
C ASP A 96 -5.50 -9.11 5.63
N GLN A 97 -6.05 -7.91 5.87
CA GLN A 97 -5.94 -6.76 4.98
C GLN A 97 -5.38 -5.57 5.75
N TYR A 98 -4.42 -4.90 5.12
CA TYR A 98 -3.77 -3.68 5.58
C TYR A 98 -3.81 -2.64 4.47
N GLU A 99 -4.20 -1.41 4.81
CA GLU A 99 -4.15 -0.26 3.91
C GLU A 99 -3.64 0.97 4.67
N LEU A 100 -2.76 1.75 4.03
CA LEU A 100 -2.24 3.00 4.56
C LEU A 100 -2.87 4.19 3.84
N PHE A 101 -3.46 5.12 4.59
CA PHE A 101 -4.05 6.36 4.08
C PHE A 101 -3.24 7.55 4.56
N HIS A 102 -2.72 8.36 3.65
CA HIS A 102 -2.00 9.58 3.98
C HIS A 102 -2.36 10.74 3.04
N ASN A 103 -2.06 11.97 3.44
CA ASN A 103 -2.04 13.15 2.56
C ASN A 103 -0.66 13.83 2.53
N LEU A 104 0.39 13.11 2.93
CA LEU A 104 1.78 13.51 2.73
C LEU A 104 2.05 13.64 1.22
N ALA A 105 2.70 14.73 0.82
CA ALA A 105 3.41 14.77 -0.44
C ALA A 105 4.64 13.87 -0.29
N LEU A 106 4.47 12.58 -0.58
CA LEU A 106 5.63 11.71 -0.78
C LEU A 106 6.26 12.18 -2.09
N ASP A 107 7.52 12.64 -2.04
CA ASP A 107 8.31 12.80 -3.25
C ASP A 107 8.25 11.46 -4.01
N GLU A 108 8.12 11.50 -5.34
CA GLU A 108 7.77 10.36 -6.21
C GLU A 108 8.73 9.14 -6.16
N ASP A 109 9.72 9.15 -5.27
CA ASP A 109 10.75 8.13 -5.10
C ASP A 109 10.43 7.04 -4.04
N ASP A 110 9.36 7.19 -3.24
CA ASP A 110 9.01 6.26 -2.16
C ASP A 110 7.71 5.46 -2.41
N ALA A 111 7.44 5.14 -3.67
CA ALA A 111 6.43 4.14 -4.00
C ALA A 111 6.83 2.78 -3.39
N PRO A 112 5.90 2.05 -2.75
CA PRO A 112 6.20 0.71 -2.26
C PRO A 112 6.65 -0.15 -3.44
N VAL A 113 7.84 -0.73 -3.31
CA VAL A 113 8.35 -1.75 -4.23
C VAL A 113 7.45 -2.98 -4.15
N ASP A 114 6.43 -3.00 -5.00
CA ASP A 114 5.71 -4.22 -5.34
C ASP A 114 6.70 -5.18 -6.01
N ASP A 115 6.95 -6.29 -5.32
CA ASP A 115 7.37 -7.57 -5.88
C ASP A 115 8.66 -7.53 -6.74
N LEU A 116 9.83 -7.57 -6.08
CA LEU A 116 11.03 -8.08 -6.73
C LEU A 116 10.85 -9.59 -6.93
N PRO A 117 10.79 -10.10 -8.19
CA PRO A 117 10.67 -11.52 -8.40
C PRO A 117 11.94 -12.22 -7.93
N ALA A 118 11.72 -13.36 -7.26
CA ALA A 118 12.72 -14.22 -6.67
C ALA A 118 13.92 -14.47 -7.60
N ASP A 119 15.10 -14.26 -7.01
CA ASP A 119 16.41 -14.74 -7.46
C ASP A 119 16.29 -16.20 -7.94
N SER A 120 16.18 -16.37 -9.26
CA SER A 120 16.25 -17.67 -9.90
C SER A 120 17.71 -17.89 -10.26
N GLY A 121 18.40 -18.54 -9.33
CA GLY A 121 19.80 -18.92 -9.44
C GLY A 121 20.13 -19.50 -10.82
N GLN A 122 20.95 -18.76 -11.56
CA GLN A 122 21.62 -19.27 -12.76
C GLN A 122 23.00 -19.77 -12.38
N SER A 123 23.11 -21.10 -12.36
CA SER A 123 24.37 -21.84 -12.36
C SER A 123 25.23 -21.39 -13.53
N ALA A 124 26.36 -20.75 -13.22
CA ALA A 124 27.40 -20.49 -14.21
C ALA A 124 28.01 -21.81 -14.67
N THR A 125 27.78 -22.18 -15.92
CA THR A 125 28.66 -23.09 -16.67
C THR A 125 29.42 -22.24 -17.68
N PRO A 126 30.77 -22.32 -17.72
CA PRO A 126 31.53 -21.62 -18.74
C PRO A 126 31.61 -22.52 -19.97
N ALA A 127 31.07 -22.06 -21.09
CA ALA A 127 31.36 -22.63 -22.40
C ALA A 127 31.63 -21.48 -23.37
N ASP A 128 32.88 -21.36 -23.80
CA ASP A 128 33.31 -20.54 -24.92
C ASP A 128 32.45 -20.83 -26.17
N PRO A 129 32.26 -19.82 -27.03
CA PRO A 129 32.92 -19.98 -28.32
C PRO A 129 33.57 -18.71 -28.87
N VAL A 130 34.74 -18.97 -29.44
CA VAL A 130 35.52 -18.16 -30.37
C VAL A 130 34.69 -17.66 -31.56
N THR A 131 34.85 -16.38 -31.92
CA THR A 131 34.71 -15.85 -33.30
C THR A 131 35.43 -14.50 -33.35
N ASP A 132 36.67 -14.42 -33.82
CA ASP A 132 37.11 -14.17 -35.21
C ASP A 132 36.42 -12.98 -35.92
N ALA A 133 37.17 -11.88 -36.08
CA ALA A 133 37.26 -11.13 -37.33
C ALA A 133 38.26 -9.95 -37.18
N GLY A 134 39.32 -9.94 -37.98
CA GLY A 134 40.04 -8.70 -38.31
C GLY A 134 41.49 -8.85 -38.73
N GLN A 135 41.71 -9.08 -40.04
CA GLN A 135 42.75 -8.51 -40.92
C GLN A 135 44.22 -8.64 -40.45
N ASP A 136 45.17 -9.17 -41.23
CA ASP A 136 45.59 -8.60 -42.51
C ASP A 136 46.69 -9.49 -43.15
N GLY A 137 46.85 -9.40 -44.47
CA GLY A 137 48.17 -9.54 -45.10
C GLY A 137 48.67 -10.92 -45.59
N ALA A 138 48.59 -11.07 -46.92
CA ALA A 138 49.70 -11.48 -47.80
C ALA A 138 50.08 -12.97 -47.99
N GLN A 139 49.76 -13.41 -49.21
CA GLN A 139 50.68 -13.99 -50.20
C GLN A 139 50.91 -15.52 -50.26
N ARG A 140 50.46 -16.01 -51.42
CA ARG A 140 51.20 -16.80 -52.43
C ARG A 140 51.28 -18.34 -52.27
N SER A 141 50.89 -18.94 -53.40
CA SER A 141 51.40 -20.18 -54.02
C SER A 141 50.57 -21.44 -53.81
N SER A 142 49.81 -21.76 -54.86
CA SER A 142 49.29 -23.09 -55.24
C SER A 142 50.45 -24.07 -55.52
N PRO A 143 50.23 -25.25 -56.14
CA PRO A 143 49.10 -26.21 -56.10
C PRO A 143 49.63 -27.65 -55.92
N THR A 144 48.73 -28.62 -55.69
CA THR A 144 48.75 -30.06 -56.14
C THR A 144 48.06 -30.89 -55.07
N GLY A 145 47.19 -31.84 -55.36
CA GLY A 145 46.72 -32.36 -56.63
C GLY A 145 45.97 -33.65 -56.33
N ASN A 146 44.67 -33.64 -56.64
CA ASN A 146 43.92 -34.74 -57.23
C ASN A 146 43.72 -36.06 -56.42
N PRO A 147 42.79 -36.93 -56.85
CA PRO A 147 41.73 -37.43 -55.99
C PRO A 147 41.75 -38.97 -55.97
N GLY A 148 40.79 -39.60 -55.30
CA GLY A 148 40.56 -41.02 -55.56
C GLY A 148 39.70 -41.71 -54.54
N LEU A 149 38.44 -41.87 -54.93
CA LEU A 149 37.57 -43.04 -54.71
C LEU A 149 37.16 -43.38 -53.28
#